data_AF-F4KZJ9-F1
#
_entry.id   AF-F4KZJ9-F1
#
_cell.length_a   1.000
_cell.length_b   1.000
_cell.length_c   1.000
_cell.angle_alpha   90.00
_cell.angle_beta   90.00
_cell.angle_gamma   90.00
#
_symmetry.space_group_name_H-M   'P 1'
#
loop_
_entity.id
_entity.type
_entity.pdbx_description
1 polymer ?
#
loop_
_entity_poly.entity_id
_entity_poly.type
_entity_poly.pdbx_seq_one_letter_code
_entity_poly.pdbx_strand_id
1 'polypeptide(L)'
;MKRIPGFIVLLTTTLFLTTCGVQQNLSISHRLSPGMTKSEVEAIMGPPVKSDFYKNVEEWHYCKTGMSADEFLALFFYEGKLIEKLNYTVTIADTGGSFGSCSKFIKMGNYREPDKIIELRLK
;
A
#
# COMPACT_ATOMS: atom_id res chain seq x y z
N MET A 1 -32.20 -20.43 52.71
CA MET A 1 -31.97 -20.91 51.33
C MET A 1 -32.54 -19.86 50.38
N LYS A 2 -31.89 -19.30 49.36
CA LYS A 2 -30.50 -19.14 48.93
C LYS A 2 -30.48 -17.70 48.38
N ARG A 3 -29.70 -16.79 48.98
CA ARG A 3 -29.44 -15.47 48.38
C ARG A 3 -28.46 -15.70 47.25
N ILE A 4 -28.91 -15.53 46.02
CA ILE A 4 -28.08 -15.61 44.81
C ILE A 4 -27.19 -14.37 44.82
N PRO A 5 -25.86 -14.49 44.96
CA PRO A 5 -25.00 -13.33 44.93
C PRO A 5 -24.91 -12.85 43.47
N GLY A 6 -25.19 -11.56 43.26
CA GLY A 6 -24.92 -10.84 42.02
C GLY A 6 -23.42 -10.74 41.77
N PHE A 7 -22.79 -11.86 41.46
CA PHE A 7 -21.47 -11.90 40.84
C PHE A 7 -21.67 -11.71 39.34
N ILE A 8 -21.76 -10.42 38.98
CA ILE A 8 -21.04 -9.83 37.85
C ILE A 8 -20.73 -10.86 36.76
N VAL A 9 -21.69 -11.06 35.85
CA VAL A 9 -21.41 -11.61 34.53
C VAL A 9 -20.56 -10.54 33.83
N LEU A 10 -19.26 -10.51 34.11
CA LEU A 10 -18.29 -9.70 33.37
C LEU A 10 -18.11 -10.40 32.03
N LEU A 11 -19.07 -10.14 31.15
CA LEU A 11 -19.01 -10.47 29.73
C LEU A 11 -17.84 -9.65 29.17
N THR A 12 -16.63 -10.19 29.23
CA THR A 12 -15.45 -9.61 28.58
C THR A 12 -15.60 -9.82 27.09
N THR A 13 -16.46 -9.01 26.47
CA THR A 13 -16.43 -8.74 25.04
C THR A 13 -15.13 -7.99 24.75
N THR A 14 -14.06 -8.74 24.53
CA THR A 14 -12.85 -8.21 23.90
C THR A 14 -13.24 -7.71 22.52
N LEU A 15 -13.39 -6.38 22.43
CA LEU A 15 -13.62 -5.65 21.21
C LEU A 15 -12.39 -5.90 20.30
N PHE A 16 -12.50 -6.83 19.36
CA PHE A 16 -11.52 -6.95 18.28
C PHE A 16 -11.66 -5.70 17.41
N LEU A 17 -10.90 -4.65 17.75
CA LEU A 17 -10.66 -3.52 16.86
C LEU A 17 -9.81 -4.05 15.70
N THR A 18 -10.45 -4.71 14.74
CA THR A 18 -9.81 -5.11 13.48
C THR A 18 -9.48 -3.84 12.73
N THR A 19 -8.24 -3.37 12.82
CA THR A 19 -7.76 -2.30 11.95
C THR A 19 -7.73 -2.85 10.53
N CYS A 20 -8.74 -2.53 9.72
CA CYS A 20 -8.83 -2.90 8.31
C CYS A 20 -7.86 -2.06 7.46
N GLY A 21 -6.56 -2.20 7.71
CA GLY A 21 -5.49 -1.61 6.89
C GLY A 21 -4.92 -2.67 5.94
N VAL A 22 -4.55 -2.27 4.73
CA VAL A 22 -3.81 -3.14 3.81
C VAL A 22 -2.43 -3.44 4.39
N GLN A 23 -1.99 -4.71 4.33
CA GLN A 23 -0.70 -5.19 4.85
C GLN A 23 0.07 -5.99 3.79
N GLN A 24 0.49 -5.34 2.69
CA GLN A 24 1.31 -6.02 1.69
C GLN A 24 2.77 -6.14 2.15
N ASN A 25 3.42 -7.24 1.77
CA ASN A 25 4.84 -7.44 2.05
C ASN A 25 5.67 -6.65 1.02
N LEU A 26 6.11 -5.44 1.37
CA LEU A 26 6.93 -4.63 0.45
C LEU A 26 8.41 -5.06 0.43
N SER A 27 8.86 -5.80 1.45
CA SER A 27 10.26 -6.21 1.59
C SER A 27 10.72 -7.12 0.45
N ILE A 28 9.81 -7.91 -0.14
CA ILE A 28 10.10 -8.82 -1.25
C ILE A 28 10.38 -8.10 -2.58
N SER A 29 10.17 -6.78 -2.66
CA SER A 29 10.47 -5.97 -3.86
C SER A 29 11.96 -5.95 -4.25
N HIS A 30 12.86 -6.42 -3.37
CA HIS A 30 14.27 -6.65 -3.71
C HIS A 30 14.47 -7.73 -4.80
N ARG A 31 13.46 -8.59 -5.01
CA ARG A 31 13.49 -9.66 -6.03
C ARG A 31 13.11 -9.15 -7.43
N LEU A 32 12.64 -7.92 -7.53
CA LEU A 32 12.25 -7.31 -8.80
C LEU A 32 13.47 -6.77 -9.54
N SER A 33 13.48 -6.98 -10.85
CA SER A 33 14.54 -6.53 -11.75
C SER A 33 13.94 -5.78 -12.95
N PRO A 34 14.64 -4.77 -13.50
CA PRO A 34 14.25 -4.14 -14.76
C PRO A 34 14.04 -5.19 -15.86
N GLY A 35 13.00 -5.01 -16.68
CA GLY A 35 12.67 -5.91 -17.79
C GLY A 35 11.75 -7.08 -17.45
N MET A 36 11.39 -7.27 -16.17
CA MET A 36 10.35 -8.24 -15.77
C MET A 36 8.99 -7.86 -16.38
N THR A 37 8.24 -8.86 -16.84
CA THR A 37 6.85 -8.72 -17.28
C THR A 37 5.92 -8.48 -16.08
N LYS A 38 4.73 -7.95 -16.35
CA LYS A 38 3.68 -7.79 -15.33
C LYS A 38 3.35 -9.10 -14.61
N SER A 39 3.29 -10.22 -15.34
CA SER A 39 3.01 -11.53 -14.75
C SER A 39 4.13 -12.02 -13.84
N GLU A 40 5.39 -11.80 -14.19
CA GLU A 40 6.53 -12.12 -13.31
C GLU A 40 6.52 -11.26 -12.04
N VAL A 41 6.22 -9.96 -12.18
CA VAL A 41 6.10 -9.05 -11.03
C VAL A 41 4.93 -9.47 -10.13
N GLU A 42 3.77 -9.78 -10.69
CA GLU A 42 2.59 -10.22 -9.94
C GLU A 42 2.82 -11.56 -9.24
N ALA A 43 3.57 -12.48 -9.85
CA ALA A 43 3.96 -13.74 -9.23
C ALA A 43 4.87 -13.54 -8.00
N ILE A 44 5.65 -12.46 -7.97
CA ILE A 44 6.53 -12.11 -6.83
C ILE A 44 5.75 -11.32 -5.79
N MET A 45 5.11 -10.22 -6.19
CA MET A 45 4.52 -9.21 -5.30
C MET A 45 3.08 -9.49 -4.92
N GLY A 46 2.38 -10.34 -5.68
CA GLY A 46 0.92 -10.41 -5.68
C GLY A 46 0.27 -9.26 -6.45
N PRO A 47 -1.08 -9.20 -6.45
CA PRO A 47 -1.81 -8.15 -7.12
C PRO A 47 -1.57 -6.79 -6.44
N PRO A 48 -1.50 -5.69 -7.20
CA PRO A 48 -1.40 -4.35 -6.63
C PRO A 48 -2.70 -3.95 -5.92
N VAL A 49 -2.61 -3.00 -4.99
CA VAL A 49 -3.80 -2.40 -4.34
C VAL A 49 -4.54 -1.48 -5.29
N LYS A 50 -3.80 -0.82 -6.19
CA LYS A 50 -4.33 0.01 -7.24
C LYS A 50 -3.41 -0.06 -8.44
N SER A 51 -3.98 -0.07 -9.63
CA SER A 51 -3.25 0.18 -10.86
C SER A 51 -3.90 1.34 -11.60
N ASP A 52 -3.07 2.18 -12.20
CA ASP A 52 -3.48 3.26 -13.09
C ASP A 52 -2.67 3.15 -14.39
N PHE A 53 -3.18 3.69 -15.48
CA PHE A 53 -2.42 3.84 -16.72
C PHE A 53 -2.61 5.25 -17.26
N TYR A 54 -1.53 5.85 -17.74
CA TYR A 54 -1.57 7.15 -18.39
C TYR A 54 -0.60 7.15 -19.56
N LYS A 55 -1.15 7.39 -20.76
CA LYS A 55 -0.46 7.20 -22.05
C LYS A 55 0.11 5.78 -22.17
N ASN A 56 1.41 5.68 -22.38
CA ASN A 56 2.21 4.48 -22.63
C ASN A 56 2.84 3.88 -21.35
N VAL A 57 2.55 4.46 -20.18
CA VAL A 57 3.06 3.99 -18.88
C VAL A 57 1.91 3.51 -18.00
N GLU A 58 2.06 2.30 -17.46
CA GLU A 58 1.20 1.73 -16.43
C GLU A 58 1.91 1.82 -15.08
N GLU A 59 1.17 2.15 -14.03
CA GLU A 59 1.68 2.32 -12.68
C GLU A 59 0.91 1.44 -11.72
N TRP A 60 1.63 0.60 -10.98
CA TRP A 60 1.07 -0.28 -9.96
C TRP A 60 1.48 0.19 -8.58
N HIS A 61 0.51 0.29 -7.67
CA HIS A 61 0.70 0.72 -6.31
C HIS A 61 0.54 -0.43 -5.33
N TYR A 62 1.55 -0.57 -4.48
CA TYR A 62 1.57 -1.44 -3.32
C TYR A 62 1.71 -0.58 -2.07
N CYS A 63 1.06 -0.99 -0.99
CA CYS A 63 1.18 -0.27 0.27
C CYS A 63 1.02 -1.17 1.49
N LYS A 64 1.57 -0.69 2.61
CA LYS A 64 1.46 -1.30 3.92
C LYS A 64 1.08 -0.23 4.92
N THR A 65 -0.06 -0.42 5.57
CA THR A 65 -0.60 0.52 6.55
C THR A 65 0.28 0.49 7.80
N GLY A 66 0.80 1.64 8.21
CA GLY A 66 1.64 1.78 9.38
C GLY A 66 0.98 2.60 10.49
N MET A 67 1.57 2.59 11.68
CA MET A 67 1.02 3.31 12.83
C MET A 67 1.34 4.81 12.79
N SER A 68 2.56 5.17 12.36
CA SER A 68 3.04 6.55 12.27
C SER A 68 3.14 7.05 10.82
N ALA A 69 3.46 6.15 9.90
CA ALA A 69 3.53 6.41 8.48
C ALA A 69 3.17 5.15 7.69
N ASP A 70 2.43 5.33 6.61
CA ASP A 70 2.17 4.29 5.63
C ASP A 70 3.35 4.17 4.68
N GLU A 71 3.71 2.93 4.35
CA GLU A 71 4.79 2.59 3.41
C GLU A 71 4.19 2.28 2.05
N PHE A 72 4.81 2.78 0.97
CA PHE A 72 4.35 2.56 -0.39
C PHE A 72 5.49 2.17 -1.34
N LEU A 73 5.11 1.42 -2.35
CA LEU A 73 5.94 1.08 -3.50
C LEU A 73 5.11 1.31 -4.78
N ALA A 74 5.57 2.19 -5.65
CA ALA A 74 5.06 2.34 -7.00
C ALA A 74 5.99 1.62 -7.99
N LEU A 75 5.42 0.82 -8.87
CA LEU A 75 6.11 0.13 -9.95
C LEU A 75 5.62 0.68 -11.29
N PHE A 76 6.55 1.04 -12.16
CA PHE A 76 6.23 1.63 -13.45
C PHE A 76 6.56 0.66 -14.57
N PHE A 77 5.59 0.46 -15.45
CA PHE A 77 5.70 -0.41 -16.61
C PHE A 77 5.59 0.39 -17.89
N TYR A 78 6.47 0.08 -18.83
CA TYR A 78 6.45 0.64 -20.17
C TYR A 78 6.57 -0.53 -21.15
N GLU A 79 5.69 -0.56 -22.15
CA GLU A 79 5.57 -1.68 -23.11
C GLU A 79 5.48 -3.06 -22.41
N GLY A 80 4.75 -3.11 -21.28
CA GLY A 80 4.52 -4.33 -20.50
C GLY A 80 5.71 -4.81 -19.66
N LYS A 81 6.80 -4.03 -19.58
CA LYS A 81 8.01 -4.36 -18.82
C LYS A 81 8.24 -3.39 -17.67
N LEU A 82 8.67 -3.91 -16.52
CA LEU A 82 9.07 -3.12 -15.36
C LEU A 82 10.30 -2.28 -15.72
N ILE A 83 10.18 -0.96 -15.58
CA ILE A 83 11.28 -0.03 -15.94
C ILE A 83 11.80 0.78 -14.76
N GLU A 84 10.97 1.02 -13.74
CA GLU A 84 11.34 1.78 -12.53
C GLU A 84 10.53 1.32 -11.32
N LYS A 85 11.12 1.57 -10.13
CA LYS A 85 10.44 1.42 -8.85
C LYS A 85 10.68 2.64 -7.98
N LEU A 86 9.66 3.06 -7.23
CA LEU A 86 9.72 4.20 -6.32
C LEU A 86 9.16 3.78 -4.95
N ASN A 87 9.97 3.93 -3.90
CA ASN A 87 9.49 3.82 -2.53
C ASN A 87 9.16 5.23 -2.01
N TYR A 88 8.04 5.34 -1.30
CA TYR A 88 7.61 6.60 -0.70
C TYR A 88 6.79 6.30 0.56
N THR A 89 6.53 7.35 1.34
CA THR A 89 5.84 7.25 2.63
C THR A 89 4.83 8.36 2.78
N VAL A 90 3.74 8.07 3.49
CA VAL A 90 2.72 9.06 3.83
C VAL A 90 2.53 9.06 5.34
N THR A 91 2.81 10.18 5.97
CA THR A 91 2.63 10.40 7.41
C THR A 91 1.23 10.94 7.71
N ILE A 92 0.85 10.92 8.98
CA ILE A 92 -0.42 11.53 9.45
C ILE A 92 -0.47 13.04 9.13
N ALA A 93 0.68 13.73 9.12
CA ALA A 93 0.74 15.13 8.75
C ALA A 93 0.41 15.35 7.26
N ASP A 94 0.88 14.44 6.40
CA ASP A 94 0.62 14.49 4.95
C ASP A 94 -0.86 14.27 4.61
N THR A 95 -1.60 13.54 5.45
CA THR A 95 -3.04 13.29 5.27
C THR A 95 -3.94 14.33 5.93
N GLY A 96 -3.36 15.39 6.52
CA GLY A 96 -4.10 16.41 7.28
C GLY A 96 -4.77 15.84 8.54
N GLY A 97 -4.18 14.81 9.16
CA GLY A 97 -4.75 14.13 10.32
C GLY A 97 -5.78 13.04 9.99
N SER A 98 -5.95 12.69 8.71
CA SER A 98 -6.86 11.62 8.30
C SER A 98 -6.29 10.24 8.55
N PHE A 99 -7.09 9.34 9.13
CA PHE A 99 -6.73 7.95 9.39
C PHE A 99 -7.43 6.99 8.42
N GLY A 100 -6.80 5.85 8.13
CA GLY A 100 -7.40 4.79 7.33
C GLY A 100 -6.37 3.85 6.72
N SER A 101 -6.86 2.96 5.84
CA SER A 101 -5.99 2.12 5.00
C SER A 101 -5.13 2.98 4.08
N CYS A 102 -3.85 2.60 3.92
CA CYS A 102 -2.91 3.23 2.99
C CYS A 102 -3.43 3.34 1.56
N SER A 103 -4.37 2.46 1.15
CA SER A 103 -5.02 2.53 -0.16
C SER A 103 -5.72 3.87 -0.46
N LYS A 104 -6.08 4.64 0.57
CA LYS A 104 -6.70 5.97 0.42
C LYS A 104 -5.72 7.09 0.11
N PHE A 105 -4.43 6.89 0.39
CA PHE A 105 -3.41 7.94 0.38
C PHE A 105 -2.35 7.75 -0.71
N ILE A 106 -2.65 6.93 -1.71
CA ILE A 106 -1.80 6.70 -2.88
C ILE A 106 -1.46 8.05 -3.55
N LYS A 107 -0.17 8.26 -3.86
CA LYS A 107 0.40 9.48 -4.45
C LYS A 107 0.38 10.74 -3.56
N MET A 108 0.15 10.60 -2.24
CA MET A 108 0.35 11.68 -1.28
C MET A 108 1.78 11.71 -0.70
N GLY A 109 2.00 12.55 0.32
CA GLY A 109 3.24 12.61 1.07
C GLY A 109 4.43 13.01 0.21
N ASN A 110 5.50 12.22 0.29
CA ASN A 110 6.72 12.47 -0.48
C ASN A 110 6.74 11.79 -1.86
N TYR A 111 5.60 11.32 -2.38
CA TYR A 111 5.52 10.76 -3.73
C TYR A 111 6.00 11.78 -4.78
N ARG A 112 6.94 11.36 -5.62
CA ARG A 112 7.44 12.13 -6.76
C ARG A 112 7.70 11.17 -7.91
N GLU A 113 7.04 11.41 -9.03
CA GLU A 113 7.22 10.59 -10.22
C GLU A 113 8.67 10.68 -10.73
N PRO A 114 9.35 9.55 -11.04
CA PRO A 114 10.73 9.59 -11.53
C PRO A 114 10.86 10.29 -12.88
N ASP A 115 11.93 11.07 -13.10
CA ASP A 115 12.14 11.87 -14.32
C ASP A 115 12.04 11.05 -15.61
N LYS A 116 12.61 9.83 -15.60
CA LYS A 116 12.51 8.88 -16.72
C LYS A 116 11.06 8.55 -17.11
N ILE A 117 10.15 8.49 -16.14
CA ILE A 117 8.72 8.24 -16.40
C ILE A 117 8.07 9.47 -17.02
N ILE A 118 8.42 10.67 -16.53
CA ILE A 118 7.95 11.93 -17.10
C ILE A 118 8.38 12.04 -18.56
N GLU A 119 9.66 11.76 -18.86
CA GLU A 119 10.20 11.78 -20.23
C GLU A 119 9.48 10.79 -21.16
N LEU A 120 9.22 9.57 -20.70
CA LEU A 120 8.51 8.55 -21.50
C LEU A 120 7.08 8.97 -21.86
N ARG A 121 6.42 9.72 -20.97
CA ARG A 121 5.07 10.25 -21.22
C ARG A 121 5.04 11.48 -22.13
N LEU A 122 6.18 12.16 -22.33
CA LEU A 122 6.27 13.31 -23.23
C LEU A 122 6.55 12.91 -24.68
N LYS A 123 7.05 11.69 -24.89
CA LYS A 123 7.16 11.06 -26.21
C LYS A 123 5.78 10.67 -26.75
#